data_AF-A0A3B5PVR5-F1
#
_entry.id   AF-A0A3B5PVR5-F1
#
_cell.length_a   1.000
_cell.length_b   1.000
_cell.length_c   1.000
_cell.angle_alpha   90.00
_cell.angle_beta   90.00
_cell.angle_gamma   90.00
#
_symmetry.space_group_name_H-M   'P 1'
#
loop_
_entity.id
_entity.type
_entity.pdbx_description
1 polymer ?
#
loop_
_entity_poly.entity_id
_entity_poly.type
_entity_poly.pdbx_seq_one_letter_code
_entity_poly.pdbx_strand_id
1 'polypeptide(L)'
;VADGTFIGCAECNIFLFQYSGFCLVTWPKAQQFCREHYTDLATFESLDDIKRLQPNISYSWAWIGLWDDPNAWQTAMGNKSNSWRWSATGETSKTGYQSWATGDPNFGYSGEMCVLMGNAGYWYDTNCEVGLKFICYKGE
;
A
#
# COMPACT_ATOMS: atom_id res chain seq x y z
N VAL A 1 -1.34 12.87 7.46
CA VAL A 1 -2.47 12.98 8.41
C VAL A 1 -2.20 11.95 9.48
N ALA A 2 -2.00 12.35 10.73
CA ALA A 2 -1.16 11.62 11.68
C ALA A 2 -1.91 10.93 12.85
N ASP A 3 -3.22 10.72 12.74
CA ASP A 3 -4.03 10.10 13.81
C ASP A 3 -4.95 9.02 13.20
N GLY A 4 -4.56 7.76 13.37
CA GLY A 4 -5.31 6.61 12.88
C GLY A 4 -4.63 5.28 13.20
N THR A 5 -5.36 4.18 13.03
CA THR A 5 -4.89 2.83 13.37
C THR A 5 -4.60 2.03 12.11
N PHE A 6 -3.44 1.37 12.07
CA PHE A 6 -3.10 0.42 11.02
C PHE A 6 -3.64 -0.97 11.35
N ILE A 7 -4.24 -1.61 10.36
CA ILE A 7 -4.89 -2.90 10.50
C ILE A 7 -4.32 -3.82 9.43
N GLY A 8 -3.55 -4.82 9.86
CA GLY A 8 -3.14 -5.91 8.98
C GLY A 8 -4.30 -6.85 8.68
N CYS A 9 -4.19 -7.65 7.63
CA CYS A 9 -5.12 -8.76 7.39
C CYS A 9 -5.03 -9.78 8.54
N ALA A 10 -5.79 -9.56 9.60
CA ALA A 10 -6.06 -10.49 10.67
C ALA A 10 -7.39 -11.16 10.34
N GLU A 11 -7.30 -12.39 9.87
CA GLU A 11 -8.43 -13.26 9.55
C GLU A 11 -9.31 -12.78 8.40
N CYS A 12 -9.01 -13.29 7.21
CA CYS A 12 -9.95 -13.35 6.09
C CYS A 12 -11.06 -14.35 6.43
N ASN A 13 -11.93 -13.97 7.36
CA ASN A 13 -13.19 -14.65 7.68
C ASN A 13 -14.36 -13.99 6.92
N ILE A 14 -14.12 -13.61 5.66
CA ILE A 14 -15.20 -13.19 4.77
C ILE A 14 -15.58 -14.39 3.89
N PHE A 15 -16.45 -15.23 4.44
CA PHE A 15 -17.50 -15.99 3.74
C PHE A 15 -17.22 -16.58 2.34
N LEU A 16 -16.01 -17.05 2.04
CA LEU A 16 -15.75 -17.74 0.78
C LEU A 16 -14.95 -19.01 1.02
N PHE A 17 -15.66 -20.13 0.91
CA PHE A 17 -15.13 -21.48 0.81
C PHE A 17 -14.03 -21.56 -0.26
N GLN A 18 -12.80 -21.86 0.17
CA GLN A 18 -12.04 -23.09 -0.06
C GLN A 18 -10.52 -22.82 -0.26
N TYR A 19 -9.74 -23.66 0.43
CA TYR A 19 -8.28 -23.78 0.45
C TYR A 19 -7.52 -22.84 1.40
N SER A 20 -7.45 -23.30 2.66
CA SER A 20 -6.27 -23.23 3.53
C SER A 20 -5.26 -22.10 3.26
N GLY A 21 -5.34 -21.04 4.05
CA GLY A 21 -4.16 -20.49 4.70
C GLY A 21 -3.71 -19.07 4.34
N PHE A 22 -4.13 -18.47 3.22
CA PHE A 22 -3.61 -17.15 2.86
C PHE A 22 -4.59 -16.35 1.98
N CYS A 23 -5.08 -15.23 2.50
CA CYS A 23 -5.95 -14.29 1.77
C CYS A 23 -5.08 -13.30 1.00
N LEU A 24 -4.46 -13.81 -0.06
CA LEU A 24 -3.71 -13.01 -1.01
C LEU A 24 -4.68 -12.41 -2.03
N VAL A 25 -4.69 -11.09 -2.15
CA VAL A 25 -5.62 -10.36 -3.02
C VAL A 25 -4.87 -9.35 -3.87
N THR A 26 -5.44 -8.99 -5.02
CA THR A 26 -4.91 -7.94 -5.89
C THR A 26 -5.05 -6.57 -5.24
N TRP A 27 -4.25 -5.59 -5.64
CA TRP A 27 -4.29 -4.24 -5.07
C TRP A 27 -5.70 -3.62 -5.13
N PRO A 28 -6.45 -3.69 -6.26
CA PRO A 28 -7.80 -3.14 -6.32
C PRO A 28 -8.77 -3.82 -5.34
N LYS A 29 -8.65 -5.15 -5.16
CA LYS A 29 -9.48 -5.90 -4.21
C LYS A 29 -9.13 -5.57 -2.76
N ALA A 30 -7.85 -5.39 -2.46
CA ALA A 30 -7.38 -4.95 -1.15
C ALA A 30 -7.92 -3.55 -0.81
N GLN A 31 -7.84 -2.62 -1.77
CA GLN A 31 -8.39 -1.27 -1.63
C GLN A 31 -9.90 -1.30 -1.38
N GLN A 32 -10.64 -2.08 -2.17
CA GLN A 32 -12.07 -2.24 -2.00
C GLN A 32 -12.40 -2.74 -0.60
N PHE A 33 -11.75 -3.81 -0.14
CA PHE A 33 -11.93 -4.34 1.21
C PHE A 33 -11.67 -3.27 2.27
N CYS A 34 -10.56 -2.53 2.17
CA CYS A 34 -10.25 -1.49 3.16
C CYS A 34 -11.29 -0.36 3.16
N ARG A 35 -11.88 -0.01 2.02
CA ARG A 35 -12.96 1.00 1.94
C ARG A 35 -14.31 0.48 2.45
N GLU A 36 -14.56 -0.82 2.34
CA GLU A 36 -15.78 -1.45 2.85
C GLU A 36 -15.77 -1.58 4.38
N HIS A 37 -14.58 -1.78 4.98
CA HIS A 37 -14.46 -2.06 6.43
C HIS A 37 -13.76 -0.97 7.24
N TYR A 38 -12.97 -0.11 6.60
CA TYR A 38 -12.11 0.91 7.22
C TYR A 38 -12.14 2.20 6.37
N THR A 39 -11.02 2.96 6.33
CA THR A 39 -10.94 4.17 5.50
C THR A 39 -10.41 3.84 4.10
N ASP A 40 -9.19 3.30 4.01
CA ASP A 40 -8.55 2.91 2.74
C ASP A 40 -7.31 2.04 3.05
N LEU A 41 -6.53 1.67 2.04
CA LEU A 41 -5.18 1.13 2.23
C LEU A 41 -4.27 2.13 2.97
N ALA A 42 -3.25 1.58 3.63
CA ALA A 42 -2.36 2.34 4.49
C ALA A 42 -1.58 3.44 3.76
N THR A 43 -1.52 4.60 4.39
CA THR A 43 -0.70 5.75 3.95
C THR A 43 0.43 5.99 4.95
N PHE A 44 1.59 6.41 4.46
CA PHE A 44 2.77 6.65 5.30
C PHE A 44 3.38 8.00 4.93
N GLU A 45 3.36 8.94 5.87
CA GLU A 45 3.88 10.30 5.67
C GLU A 45 5.18 10.53 6.47
N SER A 46 5.63 9.53 7.22
CA SER A 46 6.86 9.59 8.02
C SER A 46 7.37 8.20 8.40
N LEU A 47 8.62 8.12 8.85
CA LEU A 47 9.16 6.91 9.47
C LEU A 47 8.39 6.51 10.74
N ASP A 48 7.81 7.48 11.45
CA ASP A 48 7.07 7.19 12.68
C ASP A 48 5.74 6.47 12.39
N ASP A 49 5.14 6.68 11.21
CA ASP A 49 3.98 5.91 10.77
C ASP A 49 4.33 4.42 10.60
N ILE A 50 5.52 4.11 10.07
CA ILE A 50 6.00 2.73 9.97
C ILE A 50 6.24 2.13 11.36
N LYS A 51 6.81 2.90 12.30
CA LYS A 51 7.05 2.44 13.68
C LYS A 51 5.75 2.18 14.46
N ARG A 52 4.64 2.80 14.06
CA ARG A 52 3.31 2.59 14.66
C ARG A 52 2.65 1.30 14.19
N LEU A 53 3.18 0.62 13.16
CA LEU A 53 2.72 -0.71 12.78
C LEU A 53 2.93 -1.66 13.96
N GLN A 54 1.84 -2.26 14.42
CA GLN A 54 1.90 -3.19 15.54
C GLN A 54 2.70 -4.45 15.14
N PRO A 55 3.47 -5.06 16.06
CA PRO A 55 4.35 -6.19 15.75
C PRO A 55 3.62 -7.45 15.23
N ASN A 56 2.31 -7.55 15.49
CA ASN A 56 1.44 -8.61 14.97
C ASN A 56 0.98 -8.37 13.52
N ILE A 57 1.24 -7.19 12.95
CA ILE A 57 0.93 -6.92 11.53
C ILE A 57 2.03 -7.54 10.69
N SER A 58 1.68 -8.52 9.86
CA SER A 58 2.58 -8.98 8.81
C SER A 58 2.63 -7.96 7.68
N TYR A 59 3.56 -7.02 7.76
CA TYR A 59 3.76 -5.99 6.75
C TYR A 59 4.72 -6.36 5.61
N SER A 60 5.42 -7.49 5.72
CA SER A 60 6.26 -8.00 4.63
C SER A 60 5.37 -8.51 3.49
N TRP A 61 5.65 -8.03 2.27
CA TRP A 61 4.91 -8.35 1.06
C TRP A 61 3.42 -8.01 1.18
N ALA A 62 3.15 -6.77 1.61
CA ALA A 62 1.79 -6.28 1.80
C ALA A 62 1.51 -5.01 0.99
N TRP A 63 0.35 -4.95 0.34
CA TRP A 63 -0.13 -3.75 -0.35
C TRP A 63 -0.29 -2.57 0.61
N ILE A 64 0.16 -1.41 0.13
CA ILE A 64 -0.08 -0.10 0.73
C ILE A 64 -0.83 0.78 -0.26
N GLY A 65 -1.37 1.91 0.20
CA GLY A 65 -2.26 2.74 -0.61
C GLY A 65 -1.56 3.55 -1.70
N LEU A 66 -0.25 3.38 -1.89
CA LEU A 66 0.50 4.12 -2.90
C LEU A 66 0.28 3.47 -4.27
N TRP A 67 -0.19 4.26 -5.22
CA TRP A 67 -0.44 3.85 -6.60
C TRP A 67 -0.10 5.00 -7.56
N ASP A 68 0.18 4.67 -8.82
CA ASP A 68 0.48 5.64 -9.88
C ASP A 68 -0.64 5.74 -10.93
N ASP A 69 -0.72 6.89 -11.58
CA ASP A 69 -1.53 7.08 -12.79
C ASP A 69 -0.74 6.56 -14.01
N PRO A 70 -1.29 5.61 -14.80
CA PRO A 70 -0.62 5.01 -15.96
C PRO A 70 -0.06 5.98 -17.00
N ASN A 71 -0.52 7.23 -17.04
CA ASN A 71 -0.15 8.17 -18.10
C ASN A 71 1.14 8.97 -17.82
N ALA A 72 1.87 8.64 -16.73
CA ALA A 72 2.56 9.71 -16.01
C ALA A 72 3.75 9.27 -15.12
N TRP A 73 4.54 8.25 -15.50
CA TRP A 73 5.58 7.69 -14.63
C TRP A 73 6.72 8.68 -14.26
N GLN A 74 7.17 8.65 -12.99
CA GLN A 74 8.43 9.26 -12.51
C GLN A 74 9.11 8.39 -11.44
N THR A 75 10.45 8.47 -11.36
CA THR A 75 11.29 7.68 -10.44
C THR A 75 11.30 8.19 -8.99
N ALA A 76 10.47 9.16 -8.63
CA ALA A 76 10.46 9.76 -7.30
C ALA A 76 9.09 10.36 -6.97
N MET A 77 8.79 10.48 -5.67
CA MET A 77 7.63 11.27 -5.25
C MET A 77 7.83 12.76 -5.56
N GLY A 78 6.76 13.43 -5.96
CA GLY A 78 6.74 14.85 -6.30
C GLY A 78 5.30 15.37 -6.32
N ASN A 79 5.10 16.61 -6.77
CA ASN A 79 3.78 17.25 -6.87
C ASN A 79 3.29 17.41 -8.33
N LYS A 80 3.96 16.74 -9.28
CA LYS A 80 3.60 16.83 -10.69
C LYS A 80 2.34 15.99 -10.93
N SER A 81 1.67 16.19 -12.07
CA SER A 81 0.56 15.33 -12.51
C SER A 81 0.93 13.83 -12.50
N ASN A 82 2.24 13.59 -12.58
CA ASN A 82 2.99 12.37 -12.81
C ASN A 82 3.70 11.89 -11.54
N SER A 83 2.97 11.69 -10.45
CA SER A 83 3.55 11.37 -9.14
C SER A 83 2.67 10.42 -8.36
N TRP A 84 3.31 9.52 -7.62
CA TRP A 84 2.69 8.56 -6.72
C TRP A 84 1.71 9.22 -5.76
N ARG A 85 0.49 8.67 -5.68
CA ARG A 85 -0.60 9.20 -4.87
C ARG A 85 -1.07 8.16 -3.87
N TRP A 86 -1.46 8.65 -2.71
CA TRP A 86 -2.18 7.84 -1.75
C TRP A 86 -3.62 7.64 -2.21
N SER A 87 -4.08 6.39 -2.25
CA SER A 87 -5.45 6.01 -2.59
C SER A 87 -6.49 6.69 -1.69
N ALA A 88 -6.14 6.89 -0.42
CA ALA A 88 -7.00 7.51 0.59
C ALA A 88 -7.30 8.99 0.31
N THR A 89 -6.34 9.73 -0.26
CA THR A 89 -6.45 11.19 -0.45
C THR A 89 -6.50 11.61 -1.91
N GLY A 90 -6.02 10.77 -2.83
CA GLY A 90 -5.73 11.16 -4.21
C GLY A 90 -4.56 12.15 -4.34
N GLU A 91 -3.85 12.41 -3.24
CA GLU A 91 -2.76 13.39 -3.16
C GLU A 91 -1.40 12.68 -3.07
N THR A 92 -0.36 13.37 -3.51
CA THR A 92 1.04 12.97 -3.30
C THR A 92 1.40 13.17 -1.82
N SER A 93 2.50 12.57 -1.35
CA SER A 93 2.94 12.77 0.04
C SER A 93 3.09 14.26 0.38
N LYS A 94 2.58 14.64 1.55
CA LYS A 94 2.61 16.03 2.05
C LYS A 94 3.99 16.40 2.61
N THR A 95 4.71 15.41 3.11
CA THR A 95 6.04 15.56 3.71
C THR A 95 7.17 15.27 2.71
N GLY A 96 6.85 14.66 1.57
CA GLY A 96 7.84 14.13 0.63
C GLY A 96 8.50 12.83 1.13
N TYR A 97 7.96 12.20 2.16
CA TYR A 97 8.51 10.97 2.75
C TYR A 97 8.35 9.77 1.82
N GLN A 98 9.47 9.19 1.38
CA GLN A 98 9.50 7.96 0.61
C GLN A 98 10.44 6.93 1.21
N SER A 99 10.08 5.65 1.09
CA SER A 99 10.87 4.52 1.59
C SER A 99 11.19 3.52 0.48
N TRP A 100 11.40 3.98 -0.76
CA TRP A 100 11.73 3.10 -1.88
C TRP A 100 12.97 2.25 -1.60
N ALA A 101 12.91 0.98 -1.98
CA ALA A 101 14.06 0.10 -1.98
C ALA A 101 15.10 0.57 -3.01
N THR A 102 16.35 0.12 -2.84
CA THR A 102 17.41 0.44 -3.80
C THR A 102 17.08 -0.17 -5.16
N GLY A 103 16.91 0.69 -6.16
CA GLY A 103 16.55 0.29 -7.52
C GLY A 103 15.10 0.61 -7.88
N ASP A 104 14.24 0.92 -6.90
CA ASP A 104 12.82 1.22 -7.08
C ASP A 104 12.51 2.72 -6.89
N PRO A 105 11.40 3.23 -7.47
CA PRO A 105 10.53 2.53 -8.39
C PRO A 105 11.20 2.34 -9.75
N ASN A 106 11.10 1.14 -10.31
CA ASN A 106 11.81 0.77 -11.54
C ASN A 106 10.90 0.70 -12.78
N PHE A 107 9.58 0.74 -12.58
CA PHE A 107 8.54 0.61 -13.59
C PHE A 107 8.74 -0.62 -14.48
N GLY A 108 8.96 -1.76 -13.84
CA GLY A 108 9.26 -3.02 -14.51
C GLY A 108 8.15 -3.41 -15.47
N TYR A 109 8.53 -3.94 -16.63
CA TYR A 109 7.61 -4.44 -17.65
C TYR A 109 6.49 -3.45 -18.06
N SER A 110 6.70 -2.14 -17.85
CA SER A 110 5.74 -1.07 -18.20
C SER A 110 4.34 -1.21 -17.58
N GLY A 111 4.23 -1.79 -16.37
CA GLY A 111 2.93 -2.05 -15.74
C GLY A 111 2.94 -2.15 -14.20
N GLU A 112 4.04 -1.79 -13.56
CA GLU A 112 4.17 -1.81 -12.10
C GLU A 112 3.68 -0.48 -11.49
N MET A 113 2.37 -0.38 -11.28
CA MET A 113 1.69 0.86 -10.85
C MET A 113 1.19 0.82 -9.40
N CYS A 114 1.42 -0.28 -8.69
CA CYS A 114 0.96 -0.48 -7.32
C CYS A 114 2.14 -0.81 -6.42
N VAL A 115 2.08 -0.34 -5.18
CA VAL A 115 3.22 -0.44 -4.27
C VAL A 115 2.95 -1.43 -3.15
N LEU A 116 3.91 -2.35 -2.97
CA LEU A 116 3.97 -3.20 -1.79
C LEU A 116 5.03 -2.68 -0.83
N MET A 117 4.81 -2.95 0.46
CA MET A 117 5.80 -2.80 1.51
C MET A 117 6.46 -4.15 1.79
N GLY A 118 7.79 -4.14 1.86
CA GLY A 118 8.63 -5.29 2.18
C GLY A 118 9.20 -5.21 3.60
N ASN A 119 10.30 -5.94 3.80
CA ASN A 119 11.01 -5.93 5.08
C ASN A 119 11.54 -4.52 5.41
N ALA A 120 11.62 -4.23 6.71
CA ALA A 120 12.08 -2.94 7.24
C ALA A 120 11.31 -1.69 6.75
N GLY A 121 10.14 -1.88 6.12
CA GLY A 121 9.32 -0.78 5.63
C GLY A 121 9.74 -0.22 4.26
N TYR A 122 10.56 -0.95 3.50
CA TYR A 122 10.94 -0.55 2.15
C TYR A 122 9.80 -0.78 1.15
N TRP A 123 9.70 0.08 0.14
CA TRP A 123 8.66 0.08 -0.87
C TRP A 123 9.18 -0.42 -2.21
N TYR A 124 8.33 -1.18 -2.90
CA TYR A 124 8.59 -1.76 -4.21
C TYR A 124 7.36 -1.53 -5.09
N ASP A 125 7.55 -1.02 -6.30
CA ASP A 125 6.51 -1.03 -7.31
C ASP A 125 6.37 -2.43 -7.91
N THR A 126 5.13 -2.84 -8.17
CA THR A 126 4.85 -4.13 -8.78
C THR A 126 3.50 -4.11 -9.50
N ASN A 127 3.20 -5.19 -10.21
CA ASN A 127 1.96 -5.35 -10.95
C ASN A 127 0.78 -5.46 -9.98
N CYS A 128 -0.21 -4.57 -10.13
CA CYS A 128 -1.41 -4.50 -9.30
C CYS A 128 -2.21 -5.80 -9.21
N GLU A 129 -2.04 -6.71 -10.18
CA GLU A 129 -2.71 -8.00 -10.27
C GLU A 129 -2.04 -9.12 -9.46
N VAL A 130 -0.91 -8.85 -8.80
CA VAL A 130 -0.28 -9.82 -7.90
C VAL A 130 -1.15 -10.02 -6.63
N GLY A 131 -1.34 -11.27 -6.23
CA GLY A 131 -2.00 -11.58 -4.96
C GLY A 131 -1.05 -11.37 -3.78
N LEU A 132 -1.28 -10.34 -2.95
CA LEU A 132 -0.48 -10.05 -1.76
C LEU A 132 -1.35 -9.88 -0.50
N LYS A 133 -0.69 -9.84 0.67
CA LYS A 133 -1.32 -9.32 1.89
C LYS A 133 -1.59 -7.82 1.69
N PHE A 134 -2.26 -7.19 2.65
CA PHE A 134 -2.50 -5.75 2.60
C PHE A 134 -2.63 -5.17 4.01
N ILE A 135 -2.42 -3.86 4.09
CA ILE A 135 -2.55 -3.08 5.32
C ILE A 135 -3.61 -2.03 5.07
N CYS A 136 -4.67 -2.04 5.87
CA CYS A 136 -5.65 -0.98 5.88
C CYS A 136 -5.27 0.10 6.90
N TYR A 137 -5.74 1.31 6.65
CA TYR A 137 -5.73 2.42 7.58
C TYR A 137 -7.17 2.79 7.93
N LYS A 138 -7.40 3.05 9.21
CA LYS A 138 -8.61 3.66 9.71
C LYS A 138 -8.25 5.03 10.28
N GLY A 139 -8.67 6.08 9.58
CA GLY A 139 -8.64 7.44 10.10
C GLY A 139 -9.72 7.64 11.16
N GLU A 140 -9.49 8.59 12.05
CA GLU A 140 -10.50 9.05 13.01
C GLU A 140 -11.60 9.90 12.36
#